data_AF-A0A3M1GK93-F1
#
_entry.id   AF-A0A3M1GK93-F1
#
_cell.length_a   1.000
_cell.length_b   1.000
_cell.length_c   1.000
_cell.angle_alpha   90.00
_cell.angle_beta   90.00
_cell.angle_gamma   90.00
#
_symmetry.space_group_name_H-M   'P 1'
#
loop_
_entity.id
_entity.type
_entity.pdbx_description
1 polymer ?
#
loop_
_entity_poly.entity_id
_entity_poly.type
_entity_poly.pdbx_seq_one_letter_code
_entity_poly.pdbx_strand_id
1 'polypeptide(L)'
;MTNRITDISLRQAAIVAGVGLLAMTILAPFAEFFVRQSLVVPGDAVSTAKNIIANESQFRLAVISYLIVAVLDVVVAWALYVFLKPVNQSLSLLTAWLRVVYAAVLAVALINLMVVLQLLSGVGYLAVFETPQLYAQAMLFLEAFSQGWNI
;
A
#
# COMPACT_ATOMS: atom_id res chain seq x y z
N MET A 1 -9.81 8.71 -42.88
CA MET A 1 -10.68 8.21 -41.80
C MET A 1 -9.83 8.18 -40.53
N THR A 2 -9.88 9.24 -39.72
CA THR A 2 -9.08 9.35 -38.50
C THR A 2 -9.80 8.61 -37.37
N ASN A 3 -9.18 7.56 -36.86
CA ASN A 3 -9.59 6.85 -35.65
C ASN A 3 -9.73 7.86 -34.50
N ARG A 4 -10.95 8.27 -34.16
CA ARG A 4 -11.26 8.81 -32.84
C ARG A 4 -11.18 7.64 -31.87
N ILE A 5 -9.97 7.33 -31.41
CA ILE A 5 -9.83 6.81 -30.05
C ILE A 5 -10.47 7.90 -29.19
N THR A 6 -11.51 7.58 -28.43
CA THR A 6 -12.20 8.54 -27.57
C THR A 6 -11.19 9.19 -26.63
N ASP A 7 -10.71 10.39 -27.00
CA ASP A 7 -9.82 11.18 -26.17
C ASP A 7 -10.57 11.51 -24.87
N ILE A 8 -9.97 11.15 -23.75
CA ILE A 8 -10.53 11.39 -22.44
C ILE A 8 -10.57 12.89 -22.20
N SER A 9 -11.74 13.41 -21.84
CA SER A 9 -11.89 14.85 -21.60
C SER A 9 -11.09 15.26 -20.35
N LEU A 10 -10.54 16.48 -20.37
CA LEU A 10 -9.85 17.05 -19.21
C LEU A 10 -10.69 17.02 -17.94
N ARG A 11 -12.01 17.20 -18.06
CA ARG A 11 -12.96 17.09 -16.96
C ARG A 11 -12.99 15.69 -16.34
N GLN A 12 -13.00 14.64 -17.16
CA GLN A 12 -12.97 13.26 -16.68
C GLN A 12 -11.64 12.95 -15.98
N ALA A 13 -10.51 13.36 -16.57
CA ALA A 13 -9.20 13.19 -15.96
C ALA A 13 -9.10 13.89 -14.58
N ALA A 14 -9.62 15.12 -14.47
CA ALA A 14 -9.67 15.85 -13.21
C ALA A 14 -10.51 15.12 -12.14
N ILE A 15 -11.68 14.59 -12.52
CA ILE A 15 -12.55 13.84 -11.60
C ILE A 15 -11.88 12.56 -11.13
N VAL A 16 -11.27 11.79 -12.05
CA VAL A 16 -10.56 10.54 -11.70
C VAL A 16 -9.40 10.83 -10.75
N ALA A 17 -8.59 11.86 -11.03
CA ALA A 17 -7.50 12.27 -10.15
C ALA A 17 -8.03 12.68 -8.76
N GLY A 18 -9.05 13.54 -8.71
CA GLY A 18 -9.63 14.02 -7.45
C GLY A 18 -10.26 12.92 -6.60
N VAL A 19 -11.09 12.07 -7.19
CA VAL A 19 -11.72 10.94 -6.48
C VAL A 19 -10.68 9.93 -6.02
N GLY A 20 -9.68 9.61 -6.85
CA GLY A 20 -8.59 8.72 -6.48
C GLY A 20 -7.81 9.25 -5.27
N LEU A 21 -7.44 10.53 -5.28
CA LEU A 21 -6.75 11.18 -4.16
C LEU A 21 -7.60 11.21 -2.87
N LEU A 22 -8.91 11.45 -2.98
CA LEU A 22 -9.82 11.40 -1.82
C LEU A 22 -9.92 9.98 -1.25
N ALA A 23 -10.07 8.97 -2.11
CA ALA A 23 -10.13 7.57 -1.67
C ALA A 23 -8.83 7.15 -0.96
N MET A 24 -7.66 7.54 -1.50
CA MET A 24 -6.36 7.26 -0.88
C MET A 24 -6.23 7.91 0.50
N THR A 25 -6.68 9.16 0.63
CA THR A 25 -6.69 9.91 1.91
C THR A 25 -7.56 9.23 2.98
N ILE A 26 -8.52 8.39 2.60
CA ILE A 26 -9.33 7.62 3.55
C ILE A 26 -8.69 6.25 3.83
N LEU A 27 -8.29 5.53 2.79
CA LEU A 27 -7.81 4.15 2.88
C LEU A 27 -6.47 4.02 3.62
N ALA A 28 -5.51 4.89 3.33
CA ALA A 28 -4.18 4.80 3.94
C ALA A 28 -4.22 5.08 5.47
N PRO A 29 -4.88 6.14 5.96
CA PRO A 29 -5.06 6.35 7.40
C PRO A 29 -5.90 5.28 8.07
N PHE A 30 -6.93 4.75 7.41
CA PHE A 30 -7.70 3.62 7.93
C PHE A 30 -6.79 2.41 8.22
N ALA A 31 -5.98 2.01 7.23
CA ALA A 31 -5.07 0.89 7.37
C ALA A 31 -4.00 1.12 8.45
N GLU A 32 -3.49 2.34 8.58
CA GLU A 32 -2.44 2.68 9.54
C GLU A 32 -2.99 2.82 10.97
N PHE A 33 -3.87 3.79 11.19
CA PHE A 33 -4.26 4.21 12.52
C PHE A 33 -5.30 3.28 13.15
N PHE A 34 -6.22 2.72 12.36
CA PHE A 34 -7.28 1.88 12.91
C PHE A 34 -6.89 0.40 13.01
N VAL A 35 -6.06 -0.08 12.08
CA VAL A 35 -5.69 -1.49 12.03
C VAL A 35 -4.28 -1.74 12.54
N ARG A 36 -3.24 -1.12 11.96
CA ARG A 36 -1.88 -1.47 12.37
C ARG A 36 -1.54 -1.01 13.77
N GLN A 37 -1.84 0.25 14.11
CA GLN A 37 -1.54 0.78 15.44
C GLN A 37 -2.34 0.10 16.56
N SER A 38 -3.47 -0.55 16.25
CA SER A 38 -4.23 -1.32 17.23
C SER A 38 -3.69 -2.75 17.41
N LEU A 39 -2.98 -3.29 16.43
CA LEU A 39 -2.44 -4.66 16.46
C LEU A 39 -0.97 -4.74 16.88
N VAL A 40 -0.17 -3.72 16.56
CA VAL A 40 1.27 -3.69 16.81
C VAL A 40 1.60 -3.08 18.18
N VAL A 41 2.28 -3.85 19.02
CA VAL A 41 2.83 -3.40 20.30
C VAL A 41 4.33 -3.16 20.11
N PRO A 42 4.81 -1.90 20.08
CA PRO A 42 6.21 -1.60 19.87
C PRO A 42 7.12 -2.31 20.87
N GLY A 43 8.15 -3.00 20.37
CA GLY A 43 9.12 -3.73 21.20
C GLY A 43 8.63 -5.07 21.79
N ASP A 44 7.37 -5.47 21.58
CA ASP A 44 6.83 -6.75 22.04
C ASP A 44 6.33 -7.60 20.86
N ALA A 45 7.24 -8.43 20.35
CA ALA A 45 6.97 -9.35 19.24
C ALA A 45 5.91 -10.41 19.59
N VAL A 46 5.85 -10.86 20.85
CA VAL A 46 4.94 -11.93 21.27
C VAL A 46 3.51 -11.40 21.31
N SER A 47 3.30 -10.25 21.95
CA SER A 47 1.98 -9.62 22.02
C SER A 47 1.49 -9.19 20.63
N THR A 48 2.37 -8.61 19.81
CA THR A 48 2.06 -8.23 18.42
C THR A 48 1.61 -9.44 17.59
N ALA A 49 2.38 -10.54 17.60
CA ALA A 49 2.02 -11.73 16.83
C ALA A 49 0.69 -12.32 17.29
N LYS A 50 0.44 -12.39 18.60
CA LYS A 50 -0.85 -12.87 19.15
C LYS A 50 -2.03 -12.00 18.72
N ASN A 51 -1.87 -10.67 18.74
CA ASN A 51 -2.90 -9.74 18.30
C ASN A 51 -3.24 -9.93 16.82
N ILE A 52 -2.21 -10.09 15.97
CA ILE A 52 -2.38 -10.31 14.53
C ILE A 52 -3.06 -11.66 14.25
N ILE A 53 -2.64 -12.74 14.92
CA ILE A 53 -3.26 -14.07 14.77
C ILE A 53 -4.73 -14.01 15.19
N ALA A 54 -5.04 -13.35 16.32
CA ALA A 54 -6.41 -13.22 16.80
C ALA A 54 -7.30 -12.35 15.90
N ASN A 55 -6.71 -11.40 15.17
CA ASN A 55 -7.42 -10.44 14.32
C ASN A 55 -6.92 -10.48 12.87
N GLU A 56 -6.65 -11.67 12.35
CA GLU A 56 -6.00 -11.85 11.05
C GLU A 56 -6.78 -11.19 9.90
N SER A 57 -8.12 -11.23 9.96
CA SER A 57 -8.99 -10.58 8.98
C SER A 57 -8.81 -9.06 8.94
N GLN A 58 -8.65 -8.42 10.11
CA GLN A 58 -8.37 -6.99 10.19
C GLN A 58 -7.01 -6.68 9.56
N PHE A 59 -5.98 -7.45 9.91
CA PHE A 59 -4.65 -7.27 9.31
C PHE A 59 -4.68 -7.45 7.78
N ARG A 60 -5.38 -8.46 7.27
CA ARG A 60 -5.59 -8.65 5.82
C ARG A 60 -6.32 -7.47 5.18
N LEU A 61 -7.32 -6.88 5.84
CA LEU A 61 -8.01 -5.69 5.35
C LEU A 61 -7.09 -4.48 5.26
N ALA A 62 -6.16 -4.29 6.19
CA ALA A 62 -5.15 -3.24 6.08
C ALA A 62 -4.24 -3.46 4.86
N VAL A 63 -3.75 -4.68 4.67
CA VAL A 63 -2.92 -5.03 3.50
C VAL A 63 -3.67 -4.76 2.18
N ILE A 64 -4.94 -5.17 2.09
CA ILE A 64 -5.78 -4.90 0.90
C ILE A 64 -5.98 -3.41 0.70
N SER A 65 -6.21 -2.65 1.78
CA SER A 65 -6.37 -1.20 1.72
C SER A 65 -5.13 -0.51 1.13
N TYR A 66 -3.93 -0.90 1.57
CA TYR A 66 -2.69 -0.38 0.98
C TYR A 66 -2.48 -0.82 -0.47
N LEU A 67 -2.85 -2.06 -0.83
CA LEU A 67 -2.79 -2.51 -2.22
C LEU A 67 -3.69 -1.66 -3.12
N ILE A 68 -4.91 -1.33 -2.66
CA ILE A 68 -5.81 -0.44 -3.38
C ILE A 68 -5.19 0.95 -3.52
N VAL A 69 -4.55 1.49 -2.47
CA VAL A 69 -3.83 2.77 -2.51
C VAL A 69 -2.73 2.74 -3.58
N ALA A 70 -1.90 1.70 -3.62
CA ALA A 70 -0.83 1.58 -4.61
C ALA A 70 -1.37 1.52 -6.06
N VAL A 71 -2.52 0.85 -6.28
CA VAL A 71 -3.18 0.84 -7.60
C VAL A 71 -3.75 2.23 -7.94
N LEU A 72 -4.38 2.89 -6.98
CA LEU A 72 -4.90 4.25 -7.16
C LEU A 72 -3.77 5.25 -7.45
N ASP A 73 -2.57 5.07 -6.90
CA ASP A 73 -1.42 5.91 -7.24
C ASP A 73 -1.11 5.92 -8.74
N VAL A 74 -1.13 4.75 -9.38
CA VAL A 74 -0.87 4.61 -10.82
C VAL A 74 -2.01 5.22 -11.64
N VAL A 75 -3.26 5.01 -11.23
CA VAL A 75 -4.44 5.60 -11.89
C VAL A 75 -4.40 7.12 -11.78
N VAL A 76 -4.08 7.66 -10.60
CA VAL A 76 -3.95 9.10 -10.36
C VAL A 76 -2.76 9.68 -11.12
N ALA A 77 -1.63 8.97 -11.20
CA ALA A 77 -0.47 9.39 -11.99
C ALA A 77 -0.84 9.62 -13.45
N TRP A 78 -1.55 8.67 -14.05
CA TRP A 78 -2.06 8.80 -15.41
C TRP A 78 -3.10 9.92 -15.55
N ALA A 79 -4.05 10.03 -14.63
CA ALA A 79 -5.10 11.05 -14.68
C ALA A 79 -4.52 12.47 -14.57
N LEU A 80 -3.56 12.67 -13.65
CA LEU A 80 -2.81 13.92 -13.52
C LEU A 80 -1.95 14.21 -14.75
N TYR A 81 -1.36 13.17 -15.37
CA TYR A 81 -0.64 13.36 -16.62
C TYR A 81 -1.55 13.98 -17.70
N VAL A 82 -2.70 13.36 -17.95
CA VAL A 82 -3.67 13.83 -18.95
C VAL A 82 -4.17 15.24 -18.60
N PHE A 83 -4.48 15.49 -17.33
CA PHE A 83 -5.01 16.77 -16.87
C PHE A 83 -3.99 17.93 -16.97
N LEU A 84 -2.73 17.71 -16.61
CA LEU A 84 -1.69 18.74 -16.56
C LEU A 84 -0.93 18.92 -17.87
N LYS A 85 -1.05 17.96 -18.80
CA LYS A 85 -0.37 18.00 -20.11
C LYS A 85 -0.60 19.31 -20.89
N PRO A 86 -1.81 19.92 -20.93
CA PRO A 86 -2.03 21.18 -21.65
C PRO A 86 -1.30 22.38 -21.04
N VAL A 87 -0.95 22.33 -19.75
CA VAL A 87 -0.25 23.42 -19.04
C VAL A 87 1.26 23.28 -19.23
N ASN A 88 1.81 22.11 -18.92
CA ASN A 88 3.23 21.81 -19.14
C ASN A 88 3.43 20.30 -19.23
N GLN A 89 3.80 19.81 -20.41
CA GLN A 89 3.99 18.39 -20.65
C GLN A 89 5.14 17.79 -19.84
N SER A 90 6.25 18.50 -19.66
CA SER A 90 7.43 17.99 -18.95
C SER A 90 7.15 17.83 -17.45
N LEU A 91 6.51 18.83 -16.83
CA LEU A 91 6.12 18.76 -15.41
C LEU A 91 5.00 17.73 -15.16
N SER A 92 4.06 17.62 -16.09
CA SER A 92 3.02 16.59 -16.08
C SER A 92 3.63 15.18 -16.10
N LEU A 93 4.59 14.94 -17.01
CA LEU A 93 5.30 13.67 -17.10
C LEU A 93 6.11 13.37 -15.82
N LEU A 94 6.85 14.35 -15.31
CA LEU A 94 7.61 14.21 -14.07
C LEU A 94 6.71 13.84 -12.88
N THR A 95 5.56 14.50 -12.74
CA THR A 95 4.56 14.21 -11.69
C THR A 95 4.08 12.76 -11.78
N ALA A 96 3.76 12.28 -12.99
CA ALA A 96 3.32 10.91 -13.19
C ALA A 96 4.43 9.89 -12.83
N TRP A 97 5.68 10.14 -13.25
CA TRP A 97 6.80 9.27 -12.92
C TRP A 97 7.06 9.20 -11.43
N LEU A 98 7.06 10.34 -10.72
CA LEU A 98 7.26 10.35 -9.28
C LEU A 98 6.19 9.53 -8.55
N ARG A 99 4.92 9.66 -8.95
CA ARG A 99 3.84 8.85 -8.37
C ARG A 99 3.98 7.36 -8.68
N VAL A 100 4.39 6.97 -9.89
CA VAL A 100 4.61 5.56 -10.23
C VAL A 100 5.80 4.98 -9.45
N VAL A 101 6.88 5.75 -9.28
CA VAL A 101 8.03 5.34 -8.46
C VAL A 101 7.60 5.17 -7.01
N TYR A 102 6.84 6.10 -6.45
CA TYR A 102 6.28 5.98 -5.10
C TYR A 102 5.40 4.72 -4.96
N ALA A 103 4.51 4.47 -5.93
CA ALA A 103 3.67 3.27 -5.95
C ALA A 103 4.49 1.98 -5.95
N ALA A 104 5.60 1.95 -6.70
CA ALA A 104 6.50 0.81 -6.74
C ALA A 104 7.22 0.60 -5.41
N VAL A 105 7.71 1.67 -4.77
CA VAL A 105 8.31 1.62 -3.43
C VAL A 105 7.29 1.10 -2.41
N LEU A 106 6.07 1.62 -2.44
CA LEU A 106 4.98 1.15 -1.58
C LEU A 106 4.65 -0.33 -1.82
N ALA A 107 4.58 -0.77 -3.08
CA ALA A 107 4.34 -2.16 -3.41
C ALA A 107 5.44 -3.09 -2.86
N VAL A 108 6.70 -2.67 -2.94
CA VAL A 108 7.84 -3.40 -2.33
C VAL A 108 7.70 -3.43 -0.80
N ALA A 109 7.35 -2.31 -0.17
CA ALA A 109 7.10 -2.28 1.27
C ALA A 109 6.01 -3.28 1.67
N LEU A 110 4.91 -3.36 0.90
CA LEU A 110 3.78 -4.25 1.17
C LEU A 110 4.13 -5.74 1.17
N ILE A 111 5.17 -6.16 0.45
CA ILE A 111 5.67 -7.54 0.50
C ILE A 111 6.00 -7.94 1.94
N ASN A 112 6.54 -7.03 2.75
CA ASN A 112 6.86 -7.33 4.14
C ASN A 112 5.61 -7.71 4.96
N LEU A 113 4.47 -7.05 4.76
CA LEU A 113 3.22 -7.43 5.45
C LEU A 113 2.67 -8.77 4.98
N MET A 114 2.86 -9.12 3.70
CA MET A 114 2.50 -10.43 3.17
C MET A 114 3.35 -11.53 3.80
N VAL A 115 4.65 -11.27 4.00
CA VAL A 115 5.55 -12.19 4.71
C VAL A 115 5.12 -12.36 6.17
N VAL A 116 4.69 -11.31 6.86
CA VAL A 116 4.15 -11.40 8.23
C VAL A 116 2.94 -12.35 8.29
N LEU A 117 1.99 -12.21 7.38
CA LEU A 117 0.84 -13.12 7.30
C LEU A 117 1.28 -14.57 7.08
N GLN A 118 2.26 -14.78 6.21
CA GLN A 118 2.79 -16.10 5.91
C GLN A 118 3.47 -16.72 7.14
N LEU A 119 4.33 -15.97 7.84
CA LEU A 119 5.02 -16.42 9.06
C LEU A 119 4.04 -16.79 10.18
N LEU A 120 2.94 -16.06 10.30
CA LEU A 120 1.95 -16.26 11.37
C LEU A 120 0.82 -17.24 11.00
N SER A 121 0.73 -17.68 9.75
CA SER A 121 -0.32 -18.60 9.27
C SER A 121 -0.15 -20.07 9.67
N GLY A 122 1.01 -20.44 10.23
CA GLY A 122 1.26 -21.81 10.71
C GLY A 122 1.43 -22.86 9.60
N VAL A 123 1.88 -22.46 8.40
CA VAL A 123 2.12 -23.40 7.28
C VAL A 123 3.19 -24.44 7.65
N GLY A 124 2.99 -25.70 7.23
CA GLY A 124 3.81 -26.84 7.66
C GLY A 124 5.32 -26.72 7.42
N TYR A 125 5.78 -26.00 6.40
CA TYR A 125 7.23 -25.80 6.17
C TYR A 125 7.89 -24.90 7.23
N LEU A 126 7.10 -24.14 8.01
CA LEU A 126 7.59 -23.29 9.11
C LEU A 126 7.82 -24.08 10.40
N ALA A 127 7.44 -25.36 10.47
CA ALA A 127 7.63 -26.20 11.64
C ALA A 127 9.10 -26.42 12.03
N VAL A 128 10.04 -26.06 11.15
CA VAL A 128 11.49 -26.07 11.42
C VAL A 128 11.90 -24.92 12.36
N PHE A 129 11.11 -23.85 12.41
CA PHE A 129 11.38 -22.70 13.27
C PHE A 129 10.62 -22.82 14.59
N GLU A 130 11.26 -22.37 15.68
CA GLU A 130 10.56 -22.22 16.95
C GLU A 130 9.61 -21.01 16.91
N THR A 131 8.50 -21.08 17.65
CA THR A 131 7.49 -20.01 17.69
C THR A 131 8.06 -18.63 18.07
N PRO A 132 8.94 -18.49 19.08
CA PRO A 132 9.54 -17.19 19.40
C PRO A 132 10.36 -16.61 18.24
N GLN A 133 11.00 -17.47 17.44
CA GLN A 133 11.76 -17.05 16.27
C GLN A 133 10.85 -16.51 15.16
N LEU A 134 9.71 -17.18 14.91
CA LEU A 134 8.70 -16.70 13.95
C LEU A 134 8.12 -15.33 14.36
N TYR A 135 7.88 -15.12 15.66
CA TYR A 135 7.37 -13.84 16.17
C TYR A 135 8.39 -12.72 16.02
N ALA A 136 9.66 -12.98 16.34
CA ALA A 136 10.73 -12.01 16.14
C ALA A 136 10.92 -11.64 14.66
N GLN A 137 10.84 -12.62 13.75
CA GLN A 137 10.88 -12.37 12.31
C GLN A 137 9.67 -11.55 11.83
N ALA A 138 8.47 -11.88 12.30
CA ALA A 138 7.27 -11.09 11.98
C ALA A 138 7.42 -9.64 12.44
N MET A 139 7.95 -9.39 13.64
CA MET A 139 8.23 -8.03 14.13
C MET A 139 9.24 -7.29 13.24
N LEU A 140 10.32 -7.96 12.83
CA LEU A 140 11.32 -7.37 11.93
C LEU A 140 10.70 -6.94 10.59
N PHE A 141 9.82 -7.75 10.01
CA PHE A 141 9.14 -7.40 8.76
C PHE A 141 8.09 -6.28 8.95
N LEU A 142 7.43 -6.21 10.10
CA LEU A 142 6.57 -5.06 10.44
C LEU A 142 7.36 -3.76 10.55
N GLU A 143 8.53 -3.80 11.19
CA GLU A 143 9.43 -2.64 11.29
C GLU A 143 10.00 -2.25 9.92
N ALA A 144 10.40 -3.23 9.10
CA ALA A 144 10.85 -2.99 7.74
C ALA A 144 9.76 -2.32 6.87
N PHE A 145 8.50 -2.76 7.01
CA PHE A 145 7.37 -2.05 6.40
C PHE A 145 7.30 -0.61 6.89
N SER A 146 7.32 -0.40 8.22
CA SER A 146 7.17 0.92 8.83
C SER A 146 8.25 1.89 8.36
N GLN A 147 9.50 1.42 8.27
CA GLN A 147 10.59 2.21 7.69
C GLN A 147 10.34 2.54 6.22
N GLY A 148 9.98 1.54 5.40
CA GLY A 148 9.67 1.75 3.99
C GLY A 148 8.51 2.72 3.73
N TRP A 149 7.53 2.77 4.63
CA TRP A 149 6.38 3.68 4.57
C TRP A 149 6.72 5.12 4.94
N ASN A 150 7.72 5.32 5.79
CA ASN A 150 8.12 6.65 6.29
C ASN A 150 9.16 7.35 5.40
N ILE A 151 9.67 6.69 4.35
CA ILE A 151 10.58 7.27 3.34
C ILE A 151 9.80 8.11 2.34
#